data_AF-A0A7S3D454-F1
#
_entry.id   AF-A0A7S3D454-F1
#
_cell.length_a   1.000
_cell.length_b   1.000
_cell.length_c   1.000
_cell.angle_alpha   90.00
_cell.angle_beta   90.00
_cell.angle_gamma   90.00
#
_symmetry.space_group_name_H-M   'P 1'
#
loop_
_entity.id
_entity.type
_entity.pdbx_description
1 polymer ?
#
loop_
_entity_poly.entity_id
_entity_poly.type
_entity_poly.pdbx_seq_one_letter_code
_entity_poly.pdbx_strand_id
1 'polypeptide(L)'
;MDKLARRPYSVVISANMQLNLDVLLQHMWSAMGIVRIYTKRQGQPPDFADPIILSEGRGGHTVEHAVLHLHKALRDEFKYSLVWGRSVKHFPQRCGLDHELGDEDVIQVFKKKIGATKSGKSKQFYKGKAVDSNKTAAEKKANKKPLKL
;
A
#
# COMPACT_ATOMS: atom_id res chain seq x y z
N MET A 1 -20.49 -30.86 -21.92
CA MET A 1 -19.35 -29.98 -21.57
C MET A 1 -19.74 -28.52 -21.55
N ASP A 2 -20.38 -28.01 -22.60
CA ASP A 2 -20.75 -26.59 -22.71
C ASP A 2 -21.68 -26.07 -21.58
N LYS A 3 -22.53 -26.93 -21.00
CA LYS A 3 -23.37 -26.61 -19.84
C LYS A 3 -22.58 -26.50 -18.51
N LEU A 4 -21.46 -27.22 -18.37
CA LEU A 4 -20.60 -27.14 -17.19
C LEU A 4 -19.74 -25.88 -17.22
N ALA A 5 -19.25 -25.51 -18.42
CA ALA A 5 -18.42 -24.33 -18.64
C ALA A 5 -19.11 -22.99 -18.32
N ARG A 6 -20.45 -22.95 -18.37
CA ARG A 6 -21.24 -21.73 -18.09
C ARG A 6 -21.72 -21.63 -16.64
N ARG A 7 -21.33 -22.56 -15.76
CA ARG A 7 -21.71 -22.46 -14.34
C ARG A 7 -20.96 -21.31 -13.67
N PRO A 8 -21.56 -20.64 -12.69
CA PRO A 8 -20.84 -19.66 -11.89
C PRO A 8 -19.68 -20.35 -11.15
N TYR A 9 -18.58 -19.63 -10.96
CA TYR A 9 -17.35 -20.14 -10.31
C TYR A 9 -16.74 -21.38 -10.99
N SER A 10 -16.90 -21.52 -12.31
CA SER A 10 -16.26 -22.58 -13.10
C SER A 10 -15.26 -22.00 -14.10
N VAL A 11 -14.12 -22.69 -14.26
CA VAL A 11 -13.08 -22.36 -15.24
C VAL A 11 -12.74 -23.64 -16.00
N VAL A 12 -12.81 -23.58 -17.33
CA VAL A 12 -12.45 -24.71 -18.20
C VAL A 12 -10.94 -24.70 -18.41
N ILE A 13 -10.27 -25.79 -18.07
CA ILE A 13 -8.82 -25.95 -18.21
C ILE A 13 -8.46 -27.19 -19.02
N SER A 14 -7.26 -27.21 -19.58
CA SER A 14 -6.64 -28.43 -20.10
C SER A 14 -5.24 -28.57 -19.50
N ALA A 15 -5.04 -29.52 -18.59
CA ALA A 15 -3.75 -29.74 -17.95
C ALA A 15 -2.70 -30.28 -18.93
N ASN A 16 -3.11 -31.13 -19.88
CA ASN A 16 -2.21 -31.71 -20.88
C ASN A 16 -1.72 -30.67 -21.89
N MET A 17 -2.60 -29.74 -22.31
CA MET A 17 -2.27 -28.69 -23.28
C MET A 17 -1.89 -27.36 -22.61
N GLN A 18 -1.85 -27.33 -21.27
CA GLN A 18 -1.57 -26.14 -20.46
C GLN A 18 -2.46 -24.91 -20.80
N LEU A 19 -3.72 -25.15 -21.14
CA LEU A 19 -4.67 -24.08 -21.48
C LEU A 19 -5.40 -23.58 -20.23
N ASN A 20 -5.56 -22.25 -20.12
CA ASN A 20 -6.31 -21.54 -19.07
C ASN A 20 -5.83 -21.77 -17.63
N LEU A 21 -4.60 -22.26 -17.43
CA LEU A 21 -4.02 -22.43 -16.08
C LEU A 21 -3.77 -21.08 -15.39
N ASP A 22 -3.42 -20.06 -16.16
CA ASP A 22 -3.27 -18.67 -15.76
C ASP A 22 -4.59 -18.06 -15.27
N VAL A 23 -5.67 -18.27 -16.02
CA VAL A 23 -7.02 -17.83 -15.64
C VAL A 23 -7.46 -18.52 -14.36
N LEU A 24 -7.24 -19.83 -14.26
CA LEU A 24 -7.53 -20.56 -13.02
C LEU A 24 -6.75 -19.98 -11.83
N LEU A 25 -5.45 -19.71 -12.00
CA LEU A 25 -4.62 -19.12 -10.94
C LEU A 25 -5.12 -17.74 -10.53
N GLN A 26 -5.48 -16.88 -11.48
CA GLN A 26 -6.05 -15.57 -11.20
C GLN A 26 -7.38 -15.67 -10.44
N HIS A 27 -8.27 -16.58 -10.86
CA HIS A 27 -9.53 -16.83 -10.17
C HIS A 27 -9.31 -17.34 -8.74
N MET A 28 -8.36 -18.25 -8.55
CA MET A 28 -7.98 -18.72 -7.21
C MET A 28 -7.45 -17.58 -6.34
N TRP A 29 -6.56 -16.75 -6.89
CA TRP A 29 -6.03 -15.58 -6.18
C TRP A 29 -7.13 -14.62 -5.74
N SER A 30 -8.04 -14.25 -6.65
CA SER A 30 -9.17 -13.38 -6.35
C SER A 30 -10.14 -14.02 -5.34
N ALA A 31 -10.37 -15.33 -5.42
CA ALA A 31 -11.26 -16.05 -4.50
C ALA A 31 -10.70 -16.15 -3.08
N MET A 32 -9.37 -16.16 -2.91
CA MET A 32 -8.75 -16.21 -1.59
C MET A 32 -8.91 -14.92 -0.79
N GLY A 33 -9.21 -13.77 -1.43
CA GLY A 33 -9.41 -12.49 -0.74
C GLY A 33 -8.19 -12.09 0.10
N ILE A 34 -6.98 -12.42 -0.39
CA ILE A 34 -5.73 -12.09 0.30
C ILE A 34 -5.16 -10.77 -0.21
N VAL A 35 -4.55 -10.03 0.71
CA VAL A 35 -3.98 -8.71 0.48
C VAL A 35 -2.51 -8.76 0.88
N ARG A 36 -1.62 -8.38 -0.04
CA ARG A 36 -0.18 -8.29 0.19
C ARG A 36 0.20 -6.88 0.61
N ILE A 37 0.85 -6.76 1.77
CA ILE A 37 1.33 -5.50 2.31
C ILE A 37 2.85 -5.53 2.40
N TYR A 38 3.50 -4.57 1.78
CA TYR A 38 4.95 -4.45 1.78
C TYR A 38 5.41 -3.56 2.91
N THR A 39 6.45 -3.99 3.63
CA THR A 39 6.99 -3.20 4.74
C THR A 39 8.12 -2.31 4.26
N LYS A 40 8.20 -1.12 4.86
CA LYS A 40 9.27 -0.17 4.60
C LYS A 40 9.90 0.27 5.91
N ARG A 41 11.21 0.08 6.04
CA ARG A 41 12.00 0.61 7.16
C ARG A 41 12.37 2.07 6.92
N GLN A 42 12.56 2.82 8.01
CA GLN A 42 13.00 4.21 7.91
C GLN A 42 14.40 4.29 7.28
N GLY A 43 14.57 5.16 6.29
CA GLY A 43 15.83 5.34 5.58
C GLY A 43 16.19 4.23 4.58
N GLN A 44 15.39 3.16 4.48
CA GLN A 44 15.57 2.07 3.53
C GLN A 44 14.47 2.06 2.47
N PRO A 45 14.73 1.51 1.27
CA PRO A 45 13.68 1.23 0.30
C PRO A 45 12.67 0.22 0.87
N PRO A 46 11.44 0.16 0.32
CA PRO A 46 10.49 -0.89 0.62
C PRO A 46 11.07 -2.27 0.30
N ASP A 47 10.74 -3.27 1.13
CA ASP A 47 11.04 -4.65 0.85
C ASP A 47 9.88 -5.29 0.07
N PHE A 48 10.17 -5.81 -1.12
CA PHE A 48 9.20 -6.48 -1.99
C PHE A 48 9.37 -8.00 -2.01
N ALA A 49 10.38 -8.55 -1.32
CA ALA A 49 10.62 -9.99 -1.28
C ALA A 49 9.67 -10.69 -0.31
N ASP A 50 9.40 -10.08 0.85
CA ASP A 50 8.60 -10.68 1.93
C ASP A 50 7.40 -9.79 2.32
N PRO A 51 6.25 -9.92 1.62
CA PRO A 51 5.03 -9.21 1.97
C PRO A 51 4.32 -9.84 3.17
N ILE A 52 3.73 -9.00 4.01
CA ILE A 52 2.74 -9.40 5.00
C ILE A 52 1.46 -9.78 4.27
N ILE A 53 1.00 -11.02 4.45
CA ILE A 53 -0.25 -11.52 3.86
C ILE A 53 -1.39 -11.39 4.87
N LEU A 54 -2.35 -10.51 4.57
CA LEU A 54 -3.58 -10.34 5.33
C LEU A 54 -4.74 -11.03 4.61
N SER A 55 -5.67 -11.62 5.37
CA SER A 55 -6.87 -12.25 4.84
C SER A 55 -8.09 -11.88 5.69
N GLU A 56 -9.26 -11.80 5.06
CA GLU A 56 -10.53 -11.54 5.77
C GLU A 56 -10.74 -12.53 6.93
N GLY A 57 -10.48 -13.82 6.69
CA GLY A 57 -10.63 -14.87 7.72
C GLY A 57 -9.66 -14.77 8.91
N ARG A 58 -8.63 -13.91 8.87
CA ARG A 58 -7.64 -13.73 9.95
C ARG A 58 -7.76 -12.38 10.68
N GLY A 59 -8.89 -11.69 10.50
CA GLY A 59 -9.17 -10.39 11.13
C GLY A 59 -9.26 -9.22 10.16
N GLY A 60 -9.10 -9.47 8.85
CA GLY A 60 -9.25 -8.43 7.83
C GLY A 60 -7.94 -7.71 7.50
N HIS A 61 -8.09 -6.56 6.85
CA HIS A 61 -7.01 -5.88 6.14
C HIS A 61 -6.62 -4.54 6.77
N THR A 62 -6.79 -4.37 8.08
CA THR A 62 -6.48 -3.09 8.73
C THR A 62 -4.98 -2.93 9.02
N VAL A 63 -4.55 -1.68 9.21
CA VAL A 63 -3.20 -1.36 9.70
C VAL A 63 -2.91 -2.03 11.03
N GLU A 64 -3.91 -2.14 11.92
CA GLU A 64 -3.77 -2.87 13.18
C GLU A 64 -3.33 -4.32 12.99
N HIS A 65 -4.00 -5.05 12.09
CA HIS A 65 -3.66 -6.44 11.79
C HIS A 65 -2.28 -6.56 11.15
N ALA A 66 -1.90 -5.62 10.27
CA ALA A 66 -0.54 -5.57 9.73
C ALA A 66 0.53 -5.40 10.82
N VAL A 67 0.31 -4.48 11.76
CA VAL A 67 1.24 -4.21 12.87
C VAL A 67 1.32 -5.41 13.83
N LEU A 68 0.19 -6.06 14.11
CA LEU A 68 0.13 -7.25 14.96
C LEU A 68 0.90 -8.42 14.33
N HIS A 69 0.80 -8.58 13.01
CA HIS A 69 1.54 -9.60 12.25
C HIS A 69 3.05 -9.38 12.31
N LEU A 70 3.49 -8.12 12.26
CA LEU A 70 4.90 -7.78 12.38
C LEU A 70 5.45 -8.09 13.78
N HIS A 71 4.79 -7.58 14.83
CA HIS A 71 5.12 -7.93 16.22
C HIS A 71 4.04 -7.42 17.18
N LYS A 72 3.61 -8.25 18.13
CA LYS A 72 2.51 -7.92 19.07
C LYS A 72 2.74 -6.64 19.87
N ALA A 73 3.96 -6.43 20.39
CA ALA A 73 4.29 -5.24 21.17
C ALA A 73 4.30 -3.92 20.35
N LEU A 74 4.39 -4.00 19.01
CA LEU A 74 4.38 -2.80 18.17
C LEU A 74 3.04 -2.08 18.20
N ARG A 75 1.95 -2.78 18.50
CA ARG A 75 0.62 -2.19 18.64
C ARG A 75 0.58 -1.14 19.74
N ASP A 76 1.15 -1.45 20.91
CA ASP A 76 1.12 -0.55 22.07
C ASP A 76 2.02 0.69 21.84
N GLU A 77 3.15 0.45 21.19
CA GLU A 77 4.11 1.48 20.78
C GLU A 77 3.66 2.26 19.53
N PHE A 78 2.56 1.90 18.87
CA PHE A 78 2.15 2.52 17.61
C PHE A 78 1.79 4.00 17.80
N LYS A 79 2.36 4.89 16.97
CA LYS A 79 2.00 6.31 16.91
C LYS A 79 1.19 6.67 15.67
N TYR A 80 1.63 6.18 14.52
CA TYR A 80 0.97 6.31 13.21
C TYR A 80 1.70 5.44 12.18
N SER A 81 1.05 5.19 11.05
CA SER A 81 1.70 4.64 9.86
C SER A 81 1.72 5.66 8.73
N LEU A 82 2.71 5.55 7.85
CA LEU A 82 2.64 6.13 6.52
C LEU A 82 2.32 5.00 5.55
N VAL A 83 1.34 5.24 4.68
CA VAL A 83 0.89 4.29 3.69
C VAL A 83 1.10 4.88 2.29
N TRP A 84 1.61 4.04 1.39
CA TRP A 84 1.67 4.31 -0.04
C TRP A 84 0.89 3.20 -0.74
N GLY A 85 -0.16 3.55 -1.46
CA GLY A 85 -0.88 2.62 -2.31
C GLY A 85 -2.35 2.97 -2.46
N ARG A 86 -3.09 2.15 -3.19
CA ARG A 86 -4.43 2.53 -3.68
C ARG A 86 -5.45 2.76 -2.56
N SER A 87 -5.18 2.30 -1.34
CA SER A 87 -6.04 2.55 -0.17
C SER A 87 -6.06 4.00 0.29
N VAL A 88 -5.08 4.82 -0.10
CA VAL A 88 -4.95 6.21 0.33
C VAL A 88 -5.12 7.19 -0.83
N LYS A 89 -5.66 8.37 -0.52
CA LYS A 89 -5.93 9.40 -1.53
C LYS A 89 -4.67 10.17 -1.93
N HIS A 90 -3.72 10.31 -1.00
CA HIS A 90 -2.49 11.06 -1.20
C HIS A 90 -1.27 10.24 -0.79
N PHE A 91 -0.15 10.43 -1.48
CA PHE A 91 1.05 9.63 -1.27
C PHE A 91 2.21 10.48 -0.70
N PRO A 92 2.81 10.10 0.45
CA PRO A 92 2.24 9.22 1.49
C PRO A 92 1.14 9.90 2.30
N GLN A 93 0.20 9.10 2.79
CA GLN A 93 -0.81 9.53 3.76
C GLN A 93 -0.52 8.94 5.13
N ARG A 94 -0.82 9.72 6.18
CA ARG A 94 -0.73 9.26 7.56
C ARG A 94 -2.01 8.57 7.95
N CYS A 95 -1.90 7.33 8.39
CA CYS A 95 -3.02 6.48 8.75
C CYS A 95 -2.96 6.05 10.22
N GLY A 96 -4.14 5.79 10.79
CA GLY A 96 -4.34 5.19 12.10
C GLY A 96 -4.38 3.66 12.03
N LEU A 97 -4.73 3.03 13.15
CA LEU A 97 -4.87 1.57 13.24
C LEU A 97 -6.11 1.06 12.47
N ASP A 98 -7.18 1.85 12.43
CA ASP A 98 -8.46 1.49 11.80
C ASP A 98 -8.45 1.63 10.26
N HIS A 99 -7.35 2.10 9.67
CA HIS A 99 -7.26 2.29 8.22
C HIS A 99 -7.22 0.94 7.50
N GLU A 100 -8.10 0.76 6.52
CA GLU A 100 -8.12 -0.43 5.66
C GLU A 100 -7.03 -0.34 4.59
N LEU A 101 -6.22 -1.38 4.48
CA LEU A 101 -5.15 -1.52 3.50
C LEU A 101 -5.64 -2.27 2.27
N GLY A 102 -5.11 -1.88 1.11
CA GLY A 102 -5.35 -2.50 -0.18
C GLY A 102 -4.20 -3.40 -0.62
N ASP A 103 -4.44 -4.23 -1.64
CA ASP A 103 -3.40 -5.10 -2.20
C ASP A 103 -2.27 -4.27 -2.82
N GLU A 104 -1.05 -4.67 -2.47
CA GLU A 104 0.23 -4.06 -2.82
C GLU A 104 0.54 -2.73 -2.14
N ASP A 105 -0.18 -2.38 -1.06
CA ASP A 105 0.17 -1.22 -0.26
C ASP A 105 1.52 -1.38 0.42
N VAL A 106 2.27 -0.28 0.50
CA VAL A 106 3.50 -0.17 1.28
C VAL A 106 3.20 0.54 2.60
N ILE A 107 3.66 -0.01 3.71
CA ILE A 107 3.49 0.55 5.06
C ILE A 107 4.83 0.85 5.73
N GLN A 108 4.92 2.01 6.37
CA GLN A 108 5.99 2.36 7.30
C GLN A 108 5.41 2.72 8.66
N VAL A 109 5.76 1.94 9.69
CA VAL A 109 5.25 2.10 11.06
C VAL A 109 6.16 3.04 11.87
N PHE A 110 5.56 3.98 12.59
CA PHE A 110 6.26 4.88 13.50
C PHE A 110 5.87 4.62 14.95
N LYS A 111 6.89 4.51 15.80
CA LYS A 111 6.74 4.26 17.24
C LYS A 111 6.55 5.56 18.04
N LYS A 112 5.85 5.47 19.18
CA LYS A 112 5.81 6.50 20.23
C LYS A 112 7.19 6.57 20.88
N LYS A 113 7.71 7.79 21.10
CA LYS A 113 8.93 7.97 21.89
C LYS A 113 8.57 7.82 23.37
N ILE A 114 9.25 6.91 24.07
CA ILE A 114 9.17 6.78 25.53
C ILE A 114 9.80 8.06 26.11
N GLY A 115 8.97 9.00 26.59
CA GLY A 115 9.44 10.29 27.15
C GLY A 115 8.57 11.52 26.86
N ALA A 116 7.51 11.43 26.05
CA ALA A 116 6.62 12.56 25.78
C ALA A 116 5.36 12.54 26.64
N THR A 117 5.51 12.53 27.97
CA THR A 117 4.41 12.84 28.88
C THR A 117 4.38 14.35 29.10
N LYS A 118 3.48 15.06 28.41
CA LYS A 118 2.65 16.20 28.89
C LYS A 118 1.89 16.86 27.73
N SER A 119 0.56 16.83 27.85
CA SER A 119 -0.47 17.76 27.34
C SER A 119 -0.08 18.81 26.28
N GLY A 120 -0.75 18.79 25.12
CA GLY A 120 -0.75 19.97 24.22
C GLY A 120 -1.33 19.73 22.82
N LYS A 121 -2.58 20.18 22.63
CA LYS A 121 -3.25 20.61 21.37
C LYS A 121 -2.76 20.00 20.05
N SER A 122 -3.67 19.29 19.39
CA SER A 122 -3.61 18.91 17.97
C SER A 122 -3.19 20.09 17.07
N LYS A 123 -1.92 20.13 16.67
CA LYS A 123 -1.48 20.96 15.54
C LYS A 123 -1.70 20.16 14.25
N GLN A 124 -2.75 20.54 13.56
CA GLN A 124 -3.07 20.21 12.18
C GLN A 124 -1.88 20.60 11.29
N PHE A 125 -1.08 19.62 10.88
CA PHE A 125 0.06 19.80 9.99
C PHE A 125 -0.18 19.01 8.69
N TYR A 126 -1.04 19.58 7.85
CA TYR A 126 -0.99 19.41 6.40
C TYR A 126 -1.19 20.81 5.81
N LYS A 127 -0.08 21.55 5.67
CA LYS A 127 -0.08 22.78 4.88
C LYS A 127 0.11 22.33 3.43
N GLY A 128 -0.99 21.96 2.78
CA GLY A 128 -1.00 21.74 1.34
C GLY A 128 -0.64 23.05 0.65
N LYS A 129 0.46 23.07 -0.11
CA LYS A 129 0.64 24.09 -1.14
C LYS A 129 -0.39 23.77 -2.22
N ALA A 130 -1.37 24.65 -2.40
CA ALA A 130 -2.14 24.72 -3.63
C ALA A 130 -1.13 24.90 -4.78
N VAL A 131 -1.11 23.95 -5.71
CA VAL A 131 -0.39 24.11 -6.98
C VAL A 131 -1.45 24.60 -7.96
N ASP A 132 -1.49 25.91 -8.17
CA ASP A 132 -2.34 26.53 -9.17
C ASP A 132 -1.94 26.05 -10.56
N SER A 133 -2.82 25.28 -11.17
CA SER A 133 -2.79 24.91 -12.57
C SER A 133 -3.09 26.13 -13.43
N ASN A 134 -2.07 26.91 -13.77
CA ASN A 134 -1.96 27.68 -15.02
C ASN A 134 -0.69 28.54 -15.05
N LYS A 135 0.45 27.98 -15.50
CA LYS A 135 1.53 28.74 -16.16
C LYS A 135 2.20 27.89 -17.22
N THR A 136 1.61 27.90 -18.40
CA THR A 136 2.20 27.41 -19.64
C THR A 136 3.08 28.52 -20.26
N ALA A 137 4.23 28.11 -20.81
CA ALA A 137 4.89 28.71 -21.99
C ALA A 137 5.92 29.87 -21.90
N ALA A 138 6.55 30.22 -20.77
CA ALA A 138 7.51 31.36 -20.77
C ALA A 138 9.01 31.08 -20.48
N GLU A 139 9.46 29.92 -20.00
CA GLU A 139 10.86 29.76 -19.52
C GLU A 139 11.67 28.62 -20.18
N LYS A 140 11.45 28.35 -21.47
CA LYS A 140 12.33 27.44 -22.26
C LYS A 140 13.47 28.14 -23.03
N LYS A 141 13.77 29.41 -22.75
CA LYS A 141 14.90 30.13 -23.38
C LYS A 141 15.78 30.85 -22.35
N ALA A 142 16.46 30.12 -21.47
CA ALA A 142 17.46 30.76 -20.58
C ALA A 142 18.57 29.82 -20.06
N ASN A 143 18.91 28.73 -20.77
CA ASN A 143 20.10 27.95 -20.39
C ASN A 143 20.86 27.40 -21.61
N LYS A 144 21.43 28.30 -22.41
CA LYS A 144 22.65 28.02 -23.18
C LYS A 144 23.82 28.52 -22.33
N LYS A 145 24.55 27.62 -21.69
CA LYS A 145 25.88 27.95 -21.11
C LYS A 145 26.91 28.01 -22.26
N PRO A 146 27.78 29.03 -22.32
CA PRO A 146 28.83 29.09 -23.34
C PRO A 146 30.02 28.17 -23.00
N LEU A 147 30.63 27.59 -24.04
CA LEU A 147 31.90 26.87 -23.99
C LEU A 147 33.02 27.84 -23.53
N LYS A 148 33.86 27.40 -22.60
CA LYS A 148 35.15 28.06 -22.31
C LYS A 148 36.17 27.60 -23.36
N LEU A 149 36.97 28.55 -23.86
CA LEU A 149 38.13 28.32 -24.75
C LEU A 149 39.11 27.31 -24.17
#